data_AF-A0A961PAV7-F1
#
_entry.id   AF-A0A961PAV7-F1
#
_cell.length_a   1.000
_cell.length_b   1.000
_cell.length_c   1.000
_cell.angle_alpha   90.00
_cell.angle_beta   90.00
_cell.angle_gamma   90.00
#
_symmetry.space_group_name_H-M   'P 1'
#
loop_
_entity.id
_entity.type
_entity.pdbx_description
1 polymer ?
#
loop_
_entity_poly.entity_id
_entity_poly.type
_entity_poly.pdbx_seq_one_letter_code
_entity_poly.pdbx_strand_id
1 'polypeptide(L)'
;MHDIDRGANPTAMRLAALAALRHAQGEDSSETEAPGDRGGLVRASSDPERRPGKPAKGAKSASQEAAASAPERPVGVYAAVEAALKRSRVEFLARLREYRGKLDCEAFKAAGADGLGRSLDEAQFVAHRIAGVGKTLGFAELGDHARQAEAAISAYKLESTADLRHTAILRVCKLVRQIEATCAEHEGCQV
;
A
#
# COMPACT_ATOMS: atom_id res chain seq x y z
N MET A 1 23.13 -5.43 39.65
CA MET A 1 21.67 -5.64 39.63
C MET A 1 21.08 -4.38 39.03
N HIS A 2 20.62 -4.45 37.78
CA HIS A 2 20.18 -3.29 37.00
C HIS A 2 18.92 -3.65 36.23
N ASP A 3 17.77 -3.34 36.82
CA ASP A 3 16.51 -3.32 36.09
C ASP A 3 16.49 -2.10 35.17
N ILE A 4 16.43 -2.36 33.86
CA ILE A 4 16.31 -1.31 32.85
C ILE A 4 14.82 -1.05 32.64
N ASP A 5 14.40 0.11 33.13
CA ASP A 5 13.01 0.56 33.08
C ASP A 5 12.55 0.72 31.62
N ARG A 6 11.79 -0.26 31.11
CA ARG A 6 11.15 -0.21 29.78
C ARG A 6 9.83 0.57 29.80
N GLY A 7 9.78 1.64 30.59
CA GLY A 7 8.71 2.64 30.51
C GLY A 7 8.68 3.29 29.13
N ALA A 8 7.72 2.87 28.29
CA ALA A 8 7.46 3.47 26.99
C ALA A 8 6.96 4.92 27.19
N ASN A 9 7.88 5.88 27.15
CA ASN A 9 7.62 7.27 27.52
C ASN A 9 6.45 7.86 26.70
N PRO A 10 5.34 8.30 27.33
CA PRO A 10 4.18 8.84 26.61
C PRO A 10 4.53 10.10 25.81
N THR A 11 5.61 10.81 26.18
CA THR A 11 6.16 11.94 25.42
C THR A 11 6.72 11.49 24.06
N ALA A 12 7.34 10.32 23.98
CA ALA A 12 7.83 9.76 22.72
C ALA A 12 6.68 9.33 21.80
N MET A 13 5.62 8.73 22.38
CA MET A 13 4.38 8.41 21.67
C MET A 13 3.70 9.67 21.10
N ARG A 14 3.60 10.75 21.91
CA ARG A 14 3.11 12.07 21.47
C ARG A 14 3.94 12.64 20.31
N LEU A 15 5.26 12.65 20.44
CA LEU A 15 6.16 13.17 19.40
C LEU A 15 6.05 12.38 18.08
N ALA A 16 5.92 11.05 18.16
CA ALA A 16 5.70 10.20 16.98
C ALA A 16 4.34 10.49 16.30
N ALA A 17 3.26 10.62 17.08
CA ALA A 17 1.94 10.96 16.55
C ALA A 17 1.89 12.36 15.90
N LEU A 18 2.49 13.36 16.55
CA LEU A 18 2.56 14.73 16.02
C LEU A 18 3.45 14.82 14.77
N ALA A 19 4.53 14.03 14.68
CA ALA A 19 5.35 13.93 13.47
C ALA A 19 4.56 13.30 12.31
N ALA A 20 3.85 12.20 12.55
CA ALA A 20 3.01 11.54 11.55
C ALA A 20 1.90 12.47 11.02
N LEU A 21 1.26 13.25 11.91
CA LEU A 21 0.24 14.23 11.51
C LEU A 21 0.81 15.34 10.62
N ARG A 22 2.02 15.84 10.90
CA ARG A 22 2.70 16.85 10.05
C ARG A 22 3.03 16.32 8.65
N HIS A 23 3.56 15.10 8.54
CA HIS A 23 3.79 14.49 7.23
C HIS A 23 2.48 14.32 6.45
N ALA A 24 1.38 13.95 7.13
CA ALA A 24 0.06 13.83 6.53
C ALA A 24 -0.62 15.16 6.15
N GLN A 25 0.06 16.30 6.32
CA GLN A 25 -0.38 17.66 5.93
C GLN A 25 0.52 18.31 4.86
N GLY A 26 1.61 17.65 4.44
CA GLY A 26 2.63 18.24 3.55
C GLY A 26 2.43 18.05 2.04
N GLU A 27 1.37 17.37 1.62
CA GLU A 27 1.16 16.92 0.23
C GLU A 27 0.08 17.72 -0.53
N ASP A 28 -0.29 18.91 -0.04
CA ASP A 28 -1.43 19.70 -0.56
C ASP A 28 -1.03 21.19 -0.71
N SER A 29 -0.04 21.47 -1.56
CA SER A 29 0.37 22.82 -1.97
C SER A 29 1.24 22.85 -3.23
N SER A 30 0.95 23.82 -4.12
CA SER A 30 1.74 24.25 -5.29
C SER A 30 2.07 23.21 -6.37
N GLU A 31 1.11 22.98 -7.27
CA GLU A 31 1.43 23.04 -8.71
C GLU A 31 1.91 24.46 -9.06
N THR A 32 2.89 24.60 -9.96
CA THR A 32 3.20 25.86 -10.68
C THR A 32 3.93 25.52 -11.97
N GLU A 33 3.49 26.08 -13.10
CA GLU A 33 4.05 25.77 -14.42
C GLU A 33 5.42 26.44 -14.71
N ALA A 34 6.13 25.92 -15.73
CA ALA A 34 7.45 26.39 -16.20
C ALA A 34 7.34 27.62 -17.14
N PRO A 35 8.48 28.17 -17.66
CA PRO A 35 8.97 27.68 -18.97
C PRO A 35 10.49 27.86 -19.31
N GLY A 36 10.97 27.13 -20.33
CA GLY A 36 12.23 27.40 -21.08
C GLY A 36 13.50 26.71 -20.55
N ASP A 37 14.54 26.37 -21.35
CA ASP A 37 14.91 26.79 -22.72
C ASP A 37 15.54 25.62 -23.58
N ARG A 38 16.31 25.92 -24.64
CA ARG A 38 16.54 25.08 -25.85
C ARG A 38 17.83 24.23 -25.91
N GLY A 39 17.80 23.20 -26.78
CA GLY A 39 18.94 22.45 -27.36
C GLY A 39 18.54 20.97 -27.60
N GLY A 40 18.77 20.28 -28.72
CA GLY A 40 19.83 20.36 -29.73
C GLY A 40 20.86 19.24 -29.49
N LEU A 41 21.28 18.35 -30.41
CA LEU A 41 21.11 18.24 -31.87
C LEU A 41 20.95 16.78 -32.37
N VAL A 42 20.35 16.68 -33.56
CA VAL A 42 20.36 15.65 -34.63
C VAL A 42 21.48 14.56 -34.66
N ARG A 43 21.11 13.30 -34.99
CA ARG A 43 21.41 12.57 -36.28
C ARG A 43 22.00 11.14 -36.21
N ALA A 44 21.53 10.30 -37.15
CA ALA A 44 22.10 9.03 -37.68
C ALA A 44 22.23 7.84 -36.70
N SER A 45 21.84 6.58 -37.00
CA SER A 45 21.65 5.81 -38.25
C SER A 45 22.91 5.20 -38.87
N SER A 46 23.09 3.88 -38.65
CA SER A 46 23.84 2.97 -39.53
C SER A 46 23.23 1.56 -39.40
N ASP A 47 22.64 1.08 -40.49
CA ASP A 47 21.99 -0.25 -40.59
C ASP A 47 22.99 -1.26 -41.26
N PRO A 48 22.64 -2.40 -41.92
CA PRO A 48 23.40 -3.63 -41.70
C PRO A 48 24.19 -4.14 -42.92
N GLU A 49 25.19 -4.99 -42.66
CA GLU A 49 25.97 -5.69 -43.69
C GLU A 49 25.65 -7.20 -43.76
N ARG A 50 25.95 -7.82 -44.91
CA ARG A 50 25.42 -9.14 -45.32
C ARG A 50 26.38 -10.33 -45.14
N ARG A 51 25.75 -11.50 -44.90
CA ARG A 51 25.93 -12.85 -45.49
C ARG A 51 26.97 -13.02 -46.64
N PRO A 52 27.46 -14.26 -46.98
CA PRO A 52 26.91 -15.60 -46.65
C PRO A 52 27.93 -16.70 -46.25
N GLY A 53 27.45 -17.92 -45.92
CA GLY A 53 28.32 -19.13 -45.81
C GLY A 53 27.58 -20.46 -45.52
N LYS A 54 27.48 -21.34 -46.52
CA LYS A 54 27.11 -22.78 -46.51
C LYS A 54 27.70 -23.41 -47.79
N PRO A 55 28.06 -24.71 -47.89
CA PRO A 55 27.32 -25.91 -47.44
C PRO A 55 28.11 -26.67 -46.31
N ALA A 56 28.11 -27.99 -46.05
CA ALA A 56 27.53 -29.16 -46.72
C ALA A 56 27.01 -30.27 -45.76
N LYS A 57 27.66 -31.46 -45.70
CA LYS A 57 27.11 -32.69 -45.11
C LYS A 57 28.19 -33.63 -44.54
N GLY A 58 27.82 -34.38 -43.49
CA GLY A 58 28.33 -35.71 -43.16
C GLY A 58 29.04 -35.86 -41.80
N ALA A 59 28.99 -37.00 -41.10
CA ALA A 59 27.99 -38.07 -41.05
C ALA A 59 28.29 -39.06 -39.89
N LYS A 60 27.28 -39.32 -39.03
CA LYS A 60 27.14 -40.46 -38.10
C LYS A 60 28.07 -40.58 -36.87
N SER A 61 27.50 -41.28 -35.89
CA SER A 61 28.07 -41.85 -34.65
C SER A 61 28.43 -40.87 -33.53
N ALA A 62 28.26 -41.22 -32.24
CA ALA A 62 27.27 -42.05 -31.53
C ALA A 62 27.62 -41.97 -30.03
N SER A 63 26.61 -41.91 -29.15
CA SER A 63 26.70 -42.21 -27.71
C SER A 63 27.81 -41.54 -26.87
N GLN A 64 27.42 -40.60 -26.00
CA GLN A 64 27.55 -40.83 -24.54
C GLN A 64 26.77 -39.80 -23.72
N GLU A 65 26.31 -40.22 -22.55
CA GLU A 65 25.68 -39.36 -21.55
C GLU A 65 26.76 -38.64 -20.71
N ALA A 66 26.58 -37.34 -20.48
CA ALA A 66 27.22 -36.62 -19.37
C ALA A 66 26.34 -35.44 -18.96
N ALA A 67 26.05 -35.33 -17.66
CA ALA A 67 25.12 -34.35 -17.13
C ALA A 67 25.68 -32.91 -17.21
N ALA A 68 24.91 -32.02 -17.84
CA ALA A 68 25.10 -30.56 -17.76
C ALA A 68 23.77 -29.81 -17.95
N SER A 69 22.64 -30.37 -17.49
CA SER A 69 21.41 -29.60 -17.33
C SER A 69 21.68 -28.46 -16.35
N ALA A 70 21.40 -27.23 -16.79
CA ALA A 70 21.53 -26.06 -15.94
C ALA A 70 20.65 -26.20 -14.68
N PRO A 71 21.03 -25.61 -13.53
CA PRO A 71 20.23 -25.71 -12.31
C PRO A 71 18.85 -25.12 -12.55
N GLU A 72 17.83 -25.99 -12.57
CA GLU A 72 16.42 -25.61 -12.70
C GLU A 72 16.03 -24.75 -11.50
N ARG A 73 16.06 -23.42 -11.69
CA ARG A 73 15.58 -22.47 -10.68
C ARG A 73 14.11 -22.80 -10.37
N PRO A 74 13.72 -22.99 -9.10
CA PRO A 74 12.44 -23.60 -8.75
C PRO A 74 11.26 -22.69 -9.12
N VAL A 75 10.71 -22.92 -10.32
CA VAL A 75 9.57 -22.18 -10.91
C VAL A 75 8.35 -22.19 -9.99
N GLY A 76 8.19 -23.25 -9.17
CA GLY A 76 7.05 -23.45 -8.28
C GLY A 76 6.92 -22.45 -7.13
N VAL A 77 8.02 -22.02 -6.47
CA VAL A 77 7.90 -21.26 -5.19
C VAL A 77 7.35 -19.85 -5.42
N TYR A 78 7.95 -19.10 -6.35
CA TYR A 78 7.47 -17.75 -6.66
C TYR A 78 6.06 -17.76 -7.27
N ALA A 79 5.77 -18.73 -8.16
CA ALA A 79 4.43 -18.90 -8.72
C ALA A 79 3.37 -19.25 -7.65
N ALA A 80 3.72 -20.06 -6.65
CA ALA A 80 2.83 -20.37 -5.52
C ALA A 80 2.58 -19.16 -4.61
N VAL A 81 3.59 -18.31 -4.38
CA VAL A 81 3.44 -17.05 -3.64
C VAL A 81 2.54 -16.08 -4.40
N GLU A 82 2.74 -15.89 -5.71
CA GLU A 82 1.84 -15.07 -6.54
C GLU A 82 0.40 -15.61 -6.57
N ALA A 83 0.23 -16.93 -6.64
CA ALA A 83 -1.09 -17.57 -6.56
C ALA A 83 -1.72 -17.49 -5.16
N ALA A 84 -0.94 -17.33 -4.09
CA ALA A 84 -1.45 -17.01 -2.76
C ALA A 84 -1.87 -15.54 -2.67
N LEU A 85 -1.00 -14.60 -3.05
CA LEU A 85 -1.27 -13.16 -3.06
C LEU A 85 -2.50 -12.79 -3.90
N LYS A 86 -2.70 -13.43 -5.06
CA LYS A 86 -3.92 -13.25 -5.88
C LYS A 86 -5.20 -13.65 -5.14
N ARG A 87 -5.19 -14.74 -4.37
CA ARG A 87 -6.33 -15.14 -3.53
C ARG A 87 -6.54 -14.18 -2.36
N SER A 88 -5.46 -13.80 -1.66
CA SER A 88 -5.51 -12.84 -0.56
C SER A 88 -5.99 -11.44 -0.99
N ARG A 89 -5.70 -11.01 -2.23
CA ARG A 89 -6.27 -9.78 -2.83
C ARG A 89 -7.79 -9.86 -2.94
N VAL A 90 -8.35 -10.96 -3.46
CA VAL A 90 -9.81 -11.15 -3.58
C VAL A 90 -10.47 -11.20 -2.20
N GLU A 91 -9.92 -11.95 -1.24
CA GLU A 91 -10.42 -11.95 0.15
C GLU A 91 -10.39 -10.56 0.80
N PHE A 92 -9.36 -9.76 0.52
CA PHE A 92 -9.23 -8.40 1.04
C PHE A 92 -10.27 -7.46 0.42
N LEU A 93 -10.46 -7.50 -0.89
CA LEU A 93 -11.48 -6.71 -1.60
C LEU A 93 -12.91 -7.07 -1.14
N ALA A 94 -13.18 -8.34 -0.82
CA ALA A 94 -14.43 -8.73 -0.19
C ALA A 94 -14.58 -8.08 1.22
N ARG A 95 -13.57 -8.19 2.08
CA ARG A 95 -13.55 -7.60 3.43
C ARG A 95 -13.62 -6.07 3.43
N LEU A 96 -13.12 -5.39 2.39
CA LEU A 96 -13.21 -3.93 2.27
C LEU A 96 -14.67 -3.43 2.31
N ARG A 97 -15.63 -4.19 1.77
CA ARG A 97 -17.06 -3.87 1.83
C ARG A 97 -17.61 -4.00 3.26
N GLU A 98 -17.24 -5.07 3.96
CA GLU A 98 -17.59 -5.27 5.38
C GLU A 98 -17.02 -4.14 6.25
N TYR A 99 -15.78 -3.73 5.98
CA TYR A 99 -15.10 -2.62 6.64
C TYR A 99 -15.78 -1.28 6.34
N ARG A 100 -16.20 -1.02 5.10
CA ARG A 100 -17.02 0.16 4.75
C ARG A 100 -18.34 0.16 5.52
N GLY A 101 -19.00 -0.99 5.66
CA GLY A 101 -20.22 -1.16 6.46
C GLY A 101 -20.05 -0.90 7.97
N LYS A 102 -18.81 -0.98 8.48
CA LYS A 102 -18.45 -0.65 9.88
C LYS A 102 -18.08 0.83 10.09
N LEU A 103 -17.90 1.61 9.02
CA LEU A 103 -17.40 2.99 9.07
C LEU A 103 -18.48 4.00 8.62
N ASP A 104 -19.41 4.34 9.51
CA ASP A 104 -20.45 5.34 9.24
C ASP A 104 -20.02 6.78 9.59
N CYS A 105 -19.71 7.56 8.55
CA CYS A 105 -19.33 8.98 8.64
C CYS A 105 -20.36 9.89 9.31
N GLU A 106 -21.66 9.61 9.19
CA GLU A 106 -22.69 10.46 9.80
C GLU A 106 -22.87 10.10 11.28
N ALA A 107 -22.74 8.81 11.65
CA ALA A 107 -22.66 8.40 13.05
C ALA A 107 -21.45 9.06 13.76
N PHE A 108 -20.28 9.13 13.13
CA PHE A 108 -19.10 9.83 13.71
C PHE A 108 -19.35 11.32 14.00
N LYS A 109 -20.10 12.01 13.13
CA LYS A 109 -20.46 13.43 13.33
C LYS A 109 -21.54 13.59 14.40
N ALA A 110 -22.59 12.78 14.36
CA ALA A 110 -23.77 12.90 15.21
C ALA A 110 -23.56 12.39 16.65
N ALA A 111 -22.55 11.54 16.89
CA ALA A 111 -22.34 10.92 18.20
C ALA A 111 -21.97 11.92 19.32
N GLY A 112 -22.61 11.72 20.47
CA GLY A 112 -22.08 12.16 21.77
C GLY A 112 -20.81 11.40 22.17
N ALA A 113 -20.15 11.83 23.24
CA ALA A 113 -18.81 11.35 23.62
C ALA A 113 -18.69 9.82 23.73
N ASP A 114 -19.63 9.17 24.41
CA ASP A 114 -19.59 7.72 24.68
C ASP A 114 -19.82 6.87 23.42
N GLY A 115 -20.78 7.29 22.59
CA GLY A 115 -21.05 6.65 21.29
C GLY A 115 -19.87 6.80 20.33
N LEU A 116 -19.24 7.98 20.32
CA LEU A 116 -18.07 8.27 19.49
C LEU A 116 -16.88 7.37 19.85
N GLY A 117 -16.61 7.17 21.14
CA GLY A 117 -15.49 6.33 21.60
C GLY A 117 -15.55 4.93 20.99
N ARG A 118 -16.70 4.26 21.11
CA ARG A 118 -16.93 2.91 20.58
C ARG A 118 -16.79 2.84 19.06
N SER A 119 -17.33 3.81 18.32
CA SER A 119 -17.18 3.85 16.86
C SER A 119 -15.71 4.08 16.45
N LEU A 120 -14.93 4.83 17.23
CA LEU A 120 -13.50 5.04 16.99
C LEU A 120 -12.63 3.84 17.42
N ASP A 121 -13.12 2.92 18.25
CA ASP A 121 -12.48 1.61 18.47
C ASP A 121 -12.61 0.72 17.23
N GLU A 122 -13.83 0.59 16.69
CA GLU A 122 -14.08 -0.16 15.46
C GLU A 122 -13.32 0.45 14.26
N ALA A 123 -13.31 1.78 14.13
CA ALA A 123 -12.54 2.45 13.08
C ALA A 123 -11.04 2.26 13.19
N GLN A 124 -10.49 2.26 14.41
CA GLN A 124 -9.06 2.00 14.62
C GLN A 124 -8.71 0.56 14.27
N PHE A 125 -9.56 -0.41 14.61
CA PHE A 125 -9.37 -1.81 14.20
C PHE A 125 -9.36 -1.96 12.68
N VAL A 126 -10.33 -1.36 11.98
CA VAL A 126 -10.41 -1.39 10.51
C VAL A 126 -9.19 -0.72 9.89
N ALA A 127 -8.81 0.49 10.36
CA ALA A 127 -7.65 1.22 9.87
C ALA A 127 -6.35 0.41 10.05
N HIS A 128 -6.12 -0.14 11.25
CA HIS A 128 -4.95 -0.98 11.55
C HIS A 128 -4.86 -2.20 10.60
N ARG A 129 -5.99 -2.88 10.36
CA ARG A 129 -6.04 -4.06 9.47
C ARG A 129 -5.70 -3.69 8.03
N ILE A 130 -6.24 -2.58 7.52
CA ILE A 130 -5.96 -2.09 6.16
C ILE A 130 -4.50 -1.63 6.03
N ALA A 131 -4.00 -0.85 7.01
CA ALA A 131 -2.62 -0.37 7.07
C ALA A 131 -1.60 -1.51 7.01
N GLY A 132 -1.84 -2.59 7.78
CA GLY A 132 -0.93 -3.74 7.87
C GLY A 132 -0.83 -4.62 6.62
N VAL A 133 -1.83 -4.62 5.73
CA VAL A 133 -1.85 -5.50 4.54
C VAL A 133 -1.84 -4.75 3.20
N GLY A 134 -2.26 -3.48 3.15
CA GLY A 134 -2.47 -2.73 1.92
C GLY A 134 -1.27 -2.78 0.97
N LYS A 135 -0.08 -2.35 1.45
CA LYS A 135 1.16 -2.36 0.65
C LYS A 135 1.57 -3.77 0.18
N THR A 136 1.38 -4.79 1.02
CA THR A 136 1.68 -6.20 0.69
C THR A 136 0.78 -6.76 -0.40
N LEU A 137 -0.48 -6.30 -0.45
CA LEU A 137 -1.46 -6.73 -1.45
C LEU A 137 -1.51 -5.80 -2.68
N GLY A 138 -0.81 -4.67 -2.68
CA GLY A 138 -0.72 -3.71 -3.80
C GLY A 138 -1.54 -2.44 -3.63
N PHE A 139 -2.35 -2.34 -2.58
CA PHE A 139 -3.18 -1.18 -2.23
C PHE A 139 -2.39 -0.22 -1.33
N ALA A 140 -1.32 0.39 -1.86
CA ALA A 140 -0.40 1.22 -1.10
C ALA A 140 -1.10 2.45 -0.48
N GLU A 141 -1.70 3.30 -1.32
CA GLU A 141 -2.39 4.55 -0.93
C GLU A 141 -3.50 4.32 0.09
N LEU A 142 -4.31 3.26 -0.10
CA LEU A 142 -5.34 2.84 0.84
C LEU A 142 -4.72 2.46 2.21
N GLY A 143 -3.57 1.78 2.20
CA GLY A 143 -2.81 1.50 3.42
C GLY A 143 -2.24 2.76 4.09
N ASP A 144 -1.87 3.79 3.33
CA ASP A 144 -1.37 5.05 3.86
C ASP A 144 -2.48 5.96 4.41
N HIS A 145 -3.63 6.06 3.74
CA HIS A 145 -4.81 6.71 4.33
C HIS A 145 -5.33 5.97 5.57
N ALA A 146 -5.19 4.64 5.63
CA ALA A 146 -5.47 3.87 6.84
C ALA A 146 -4.49 4.19 7.98
N ARG A 147 -3.17 4.26 7.72
CA ARG A 147 -2.17 4.73 8.70
C ARG A 147 -2.48 6.14 9.22
N GLN A 148 -2.88 7.06 8.34
CA GLN A 148 -3.25 8.42 8.72
C GLN A 148 -4.50 8.46 9.62
N ALA A 149 -5.50 7.61 9.36
CA ALA A 149 -6.67 7.47 10.22
C ALA A 149 -6.33 6.85 11.59
N GLU A 150 -5.57 5.74 11.61
CA GLU A 150 -5.10 5.09 12.83
C GLU A 150 -4.31 6.05 13.74
N ALA A 151 -3.39 6.84 13.17
CA ALA A 151 -2.63 7.84 13.89
C ALA A 151 -3.52 8.97 14.46
N ALA A 152 -4.46 9.50 13.67
CA ALA A 152 -5.37 10.55 14.11
C ALA A 152 -6.32 10.09 15.23
N ILE A 153 -6.85 8.87 15.15
CA ILE A 153 -7.65 8.27 16.22
C ILE A 153 -6.80 8.08 17.48
N SER A 154 -5.55 7.60 17.34
CA SER A 154 -4.65 7.38 18.47
C SER A 154 -4.27 8.69 19.19
N ALA A 155 -4.05 9.78 18.43
CA ALA A 155 -3.84 11.11 18.99
C ALA A 155 -5.09 11.60 19.76
N TYR A 156 -6.29 11.46 19.17
CA TYR A 156 -7.53 11.81 19.85
C TYR A 156 -7.72 11.02 21.16
N LYS A 157 -7.49 9.70 21.17
CA LYS A 157 -7.63 8.87 22.39
C LYS A 157 -6.62 9.22 23.50
N LEU A 158 -5.56 9.96 23.20
CA LEU A 158 -4.52 10.37 24.15
C LEU A 158 -4.74 11.78 24.75
N GLU A 159 -5.50 12.64 24.06
CA GLU A 159 -5.62 14.08 24.37
C GLU A 159 -7.06 14.63 24.35
N SER A 160 -8.00 13.92 23.74
CA SER A 160 -9.46 14.16 23.74
C SER A 160 -9.91 15.58 23.33
N THR A 161 -9.09 16.34 22.60
CA THR A 161 -9.42 17.71 22.17
C THR A 161 -10.42 17.74 21.01
N ALA A 162 -11.12 18.86 20.85
CA ALA A 162 -12.08 19.07 19.75
C ALA A 162 -11.41 19.01 18.36
N ASP A 163 -10.21 19.56 18.23
CA ASP A 163 -9.47 19.59 16.96
C ASP A 163 -8.97 18.19 16.57
N LEU A 164 -8.52 17.40 17.55
CA LEU A 164 -8.15 16.00 17.32
C LEU A 164 -9.38 15.12 17.05
N ARG A 165 -10.52 15.38 17.71
CA ARG A 165 -11.81 14.76 17.36
C ARG A 165 -12.15 15.01 15.89
N HIS A 166 -12.12 16.27 15.48
CA HIS A 166 -12.44 16.67 14.11
C HIS A 166 -11.48 16.03 13.10
N THR A 167 -10.17 16.05 13.40
CA THR A 167 -9.13 15.42 12.57
C THR A 167 -9.31 13.91 12.45
N ALA A 168 -9.63 13.21 13.53
CA ALA A 168 -9.89 11.77 13.51
C ALA A 168 -11.11 11.43 12.64
N ILE A 169 -12.22 12.15 12.81
CA ILE A 169 -13.44 11.98 12.00
C ILE A 169 -13.15 12.27 10.51
N LEU A 170 -12.43 13.35 10.19
CA LEU A 170 -12.04 13.68 8.82
C LEU A 170 -11.17 12.58 8.17
N ARG A 171 -10.18 12.03 8.89
CA ARG A 171 -9.30 10.98 8.34
C ARG A 171 -10.04 9.66 8.17
N VAL A 172 -10.92 9.28 9.09
CA VAL A 172 -11.84 8.13 8.90
C VAL A 172 -12.71 8.35 7.66
N CYS A 173 -13.28 9.54 7.48
CA CYS A 173 -14.08 9.86 6.30
C CYS A 173 -13.28 10.12 5.01
N LYS A 174 -11.95 10.19 5.06
CA LYS A 174 -11.10 10.04 3.86
C LYS A 174 -10.84 8.57 3.57
N LEU A 175 -10.58 7.75 4.60
CA LEU A 175 -10.43 6.29 4.46
C LEU A 175 -11.69 5.62 3.87
N VAL A 176 -12.90 5.99 4.31
CA VAL A 176 -14.16 5.47 3.73
C VAL A 176 -14.22 5.72 2.22
N ARG A 177 -13.97 6.95 1.79
CA ARG A 177 -13.98 7.32 0.36
C ARG A 177 -12.88 6.61 -0.44
N GLN A 178 -11.71 6.36 0.15
CA GLN A 178 -10.66 5.56 -0.49
C GLN A 178 -11.06 4.09 -0.64
N ILE A 179 -11.76 3.51 0.35
CA ILE A 179 -12.31 2.14 0.26
C ILE A 179 -13.36 2.07 -0.86
N GLU A 180 -14.23 3.08 -0.96
CA GLU A 180 -15.25 3.17 -2.01
C GLU A 180 -14.62 3.30 -3.41
N ALA A 181 -13.60 4.14 -3.59
CA ALA A 181 -12.84 4.25 -4.84
C ALA A 181 -12.14 2.91 -5.20
N THR A 182 -11.44 2.29 -4.24
CA THR A 182 -10.78 0.99 -4.44
C THR A 182 -11.77 -0.11 -4.83
N CYS A 183 -13.01 -0.07 -4.33
CA CYS A 183 -14.07 -1.00 -4.74
C CYS A 183 -14.83 -0.61 -6.01
N ALA A 184 -14.67 0.61 -6.53
CA ALA A 184 -15.18 0.99 -7.84
C ALA A 184 -14.22 0.55 -8.96
N GLU A 185 -12.91 0.62 -8.72
CA GLU A 185 -11.85 0.23 -9.64
C GLU A 185 -11.65 -1.28 -9.78
N HIS A 186 -12.25 -2.08 -8.90
CA HIS A 186 -12.07 -3.53 -8.84
C HIS A 186 -13.39 -4.28 -8.72
N GLU A 187 -13.57 -5.33 -9.52
CA GLU A 187 -14.77 -6.18 -9.58
C GLU A 187 -14.95 -7.10 -8.35
N GLY A 188 -14.31 -6.82 -7.21
CA GLY A 188 -13.93 -7.86 -6.24
C GLY A 188 -14.39 -7.84 -4.77
N CYS A 189 -15.10 -6.88 -4.15
CA CYS A 189 -15.75 -5.62 -4.53
C CYS A 189 -17.02 -5.66 -5.41
N GLN A 190 -17.28 -6.68 -6.25
CA GLN A 190 -18.58 -6.90 -6.91
C GLN A 190 -19.05 -8.37 -6.80
N VAL A 191 -19.74 -8.65 -5.68
CA VAL A 191 -20.52 -9.87 -5.41
C VAL A 191 -21.85 -9.48 -4.75
#